data_AF-A0A3N6AVB2-F1
#
_entry.id   AF-A0A3N6AVB2-F1
#
_cell.length_a   1.000
_cell.length_b   1.000
_cell.length_c   1.000
_cell.angle_alpha   90.00
_cell.angle_beta   90.00
_cell.angle_gamma   90.00
#
_symmetry.space_group_name_H-M   'P 1'
#
loop_
_entity.id
_entity.type
_entity.pdbx_description
1 polymer ?
#
loop_
_entity_poly.entity_id
_entity_poly.type
_entity_poly.pdbx_seq_one_letter_code
_entity_poly.pdbx_strand_id
1 'polypeptide(L)'
;MKIITTHKGTDFDALASVVAGTVLYPDAVPVLPKTINPNVKNFLALHKELFQIKSPQEIDFNLVQALIVVDTNSWSRLDHIEPLRNRTDLDIFVWDHHPGECEIATTGKCVRETGATITLMTGQIREQGKKLTPVQATLFLAGIYEDTGGLFFPSTTAADAYAAGYLLEQNADLIVLNSFLKPAYNAEQKNILFEMLKSAERIKINQHTVSCNILEVEGHVGNLSIVVNMYREIVNVNAAFGIFFEKNRKICIVIGRSNTDDLNMGSILRGLGGGGHPGAGSAMIKSLEPGEVRAMLIEQIRKDHQPSSLQELMTYPIVSVSSDTSMKKVAMILREKGFSGLPVVDDKKLVGIISRRDFRKLKRENQIDSPVKAFMSRDQIITIASGKSPSEAANLIVKHDIGRIPVIENDEIIGIITRTDVMRYFYNLVPDKAYTNG
;
A
#
# COMPACT_ATOMS: atom_id res chain seq x y z
N MET A 1 -41.58 -7.35 6.93
CA MET A 1 -40.34 -7.33 7.76
C MET A 1 -39.19 -6.75 6.95
N LYS A 2 -38.22 -6.11 7.60
CA LYS A 2 -37.00 -5.59 6.96
C LYS A 2 -35.84 -6.50 7.32
N ILE A 3 -34.94 -6.77 6.37
CA ILE A 3 -33.72 -7.54 6.64
C ILE A 3 -32.49 -6.76 6.18
N ILE A 4 -31.37 -6.96 6.87
CA ILE A 4 -30.05 -6.43 6.48
C ILE A 4 -29.15 -7.62 6.20
N THR A 5 -28.44 -7.63 5.07
CA THR A 5 -27.53 -8.72 4.72
C THR A 5 -26.34 -8.22 3.91
N THR A 6 -25.37 -9.11 3.68
CA THR A 6 -24.09 -8.80 3.06
C THR A 6 -23.58 -9.97 2.23
N HIS A 7 -22.38 -9.85 1.66
CA HIS A 7 -21.80 -10.85 0.79
C HIS A 7 -21.31 -12.11 1.51
N LYS A 8 -21.27 -13.22 0.76
CA LYS A 8 -20.58 -14.46 1.13
C LYS A 8 -19.11 -14.19 1.44
N GLY A 9 -18.58 -14.89 2.43
CA GLY A 9 -17.23 -14.66 2.93
C GLY A 9 -17.12 -13.41 3.80
N THR A 10 -18.21 -13.05 4.51
CA THR A 10 -18.32 -11.88 5.40
C THR A 10 -17.07 -11.67 6.25
N ASP A 11 -16.38 -10.55 6.05
CA ASP A 11 -15.27 -10.01 6.84
C ASP A 11 -15.78 -9.00 7.88
N PHE A 12 -14.89 -8.30 8.58
CA PHE A 12 -15.30 -7.36 9.63
C PHE A 12 -16.00 -6.13 9.07
N ASP A 13 -15.68 -5.63 7.88
CA ASP A 13 -16.40 -4.50 7.29
C ASP A 13 -17.85 -4.88 7.01
N ALA A 14 -18.05 -6.02 6.36
CA ALA A 14 -19.37 -6.59 6.10
C ALA A 14 -20.16 -6.85 7.39
N LEU A 15 -19.57 -7.51 8.39
CA LEU A 15 -20.24 -7.76 9.67
C LEU A 15 -20.58 -6.45 10.40
N ALA A 16 -19.61 -5.54 10.49
CA ALA A 16 -19.79 -4.26 11.14
C ALA A 16 -20.91 -3.46 10.47
N SER A 17 -20.95 -3.44 9.15
CA SER A 17 -21.98 -2.77 8.36
C SER A 17 -23.36 -3.40 8.57
N VAL A 18 -23.47 -4.72 8.73
CA VAL A 18 -24.74 -5.38 9.08
C VAL A 18 -25.23 -4.92 10.45
N VAL A 19 -24.33 -4.86 11.45
CA VAL A 19 -24.67 -4.40 12.81
C VAL A 19 -24.94 -2.90 12.85
N ALA A 20 -24.22 -2.08 12.08
CA ALA A 20 -24.51 -0.66 11.90
C ALA A 20 -25.88 -0.46 11.25
N GLY A 21 -26.27 -1.36 10.36
CA GLY A 21 -27.60 -1.43 9.79
C GLY A 21 -28.68 -1.55 10.87
N THR A 22 -28.49 -2.34 11.93
CA THR A 22 -29.51 -2.45 13.00
C THR A 22 -29.58 -1.19 13.85
N VAL A 23 -28.49 -0.42 13.94
CA VAL A 23 -28.52 0.92 14.57
C VAL A 23 -29.29 1.91 13.69
N LEU A 24 -29.04 1.90 12.38
CA LEU A 24 -29.70 2.81 11.42
C LEU A 24 -31.18 2.44 11.17
N TYR A 25 -31.50 1.15 11.18
CA TYR A 25 -32.81 0.56 10.91
C TYR A 25 -33.19 -0.40 12.05
N PRO A 26 -33.68 0.10 13.21
CA PRO A 26 -33.91 -0.70 14.42
C PRO A 26 -34.86 -1.90 14.26
N ASP A 27 -35.83 -1.82 13.33
CA ASP A 27 -36.79 -2.89 13.06
C ASP A 27 -36.28 -3.94 12.07
N ALA A 28 -35.05 -3.78 11.57
CA ALA A 28 -34.48 -4.69 10.58
C ALA A 28 -33.73 -5.85 11.25
N VAL A 29 -33.94 -7.04 10.71
CA VAL A 29 -33.32 -8.27 11.19
C VAL A 29 -31.97 -8.46 10.49
N PRO A 30 -30.84 -8.56 11.23
CA PRO A 30 -29.54 -8.84 10.65
C PRO A 30 -29.45 -10.31 10.23
N VAL A 31 -29.07 -10.54 8.97
CA VAL A 31 -28.97 -11.86 8.35
C VAL A 31 -27.58 -12.04 7.75
N LEU A 32 -26.83 -13.03 8.25
CA LEU A 32 -25.51 -13.37 7.72
C LEU A 32 -25.57 -14.60 6.81
N PRO A 33 -24.74 -14.64 5.75
CA PRO A 33 -24.61 -15.81 4.90
C PRO A 33 -23.99 -17.00 5.66
N LYS A 34 -24.04 -18.18 5.04
CA LYS A 34 -23.50 -19.40 5.67
C LYS A 34 -21.97 -19.36 5.76
N THR A 35 -21.33 -18.83 4.73
CA THR A 35 -19.88 -18.72 4.65
C THR A 35 -19.43 -17.35 5.16
N ILE A 36 -18.66 -17.35 6.25
CA ILE A 36 -18.08 -16.15 6.88
C ILE A 36 -16.57 -16.32 7.06
N ASN A 37 -15.84 -15.20 7.14
CA ASN A 37 -14.40 -15.19 7.40
C ASN A 37 -14.08 -15.84 8.77
N PRO A 38 -13.00 -16.65 8.90
CA PRO A 38 -12.60 -17.25 10.17
C PRO A 38 -12.44 -16.27 11.34
N ASN A 39 -11.92 -15.06 11.12
CA ASN A 39 -11.75 -14.06 12.18
C ASN A 39 -13.11 -13.58 12.69
N VAL A 40 -14.04 -13.32 11.78
CA VAL A 40 -15.44 -12.99 12.08
C VAL A 40 -16.13 -14.12 12.82
N LYS A 41 -15.91 -15.37 12.40
CA LYS A 41 -16.45 -16.55 13.10
C LYS A 41 -15.98 -16.62 14.55
N ASN A 42 -14.70 -16.38 14.79
CA ASN A 42 -14.13 -16.36 16.14
C ASN A 42 -14.70 -15.23 16.99
N PHE A 43 -14.87 -14.04 16.40
CA PHE A 43 -15.52 -12.91 17.07
C PHE A 43 -16.96 -13.24 17.45
N LEU A 44 -17.75 -13.76 16.50
CA LEU A 44 -19.15 -14.13 16.74
C LEU A 44 -19.28 -15.26 17.76
N ALA A 45 -18.35 -16.22 17.83
CA ALA A 45 -18.41 -17.28 18.83
C ALA A 45 -18.46 -16.75 20.28
N LEU A 46 -17.91 -15.56 20.54
CA LEU A 46 -17.94 -14.90 21.85
C LEU A 46 -19.07 -13.87 21.99
N HIS A 47 -19.57 -13.32 20.88
CA HIS A 47 -20.46 -12.14 20.88
C HIS A 47 -21.82 -12.37 20.19
N LYS A 48 -22.13 -13.58 19.70
CA LYS A 48 -23.31 -13.85 18.86
C LYS A 48 -24.62 -13.35 19.48
N GLU A 49 -24.81 -13.56 20.77
CA GLU A 49 -26.03 -13.19 21.50
C GLU A 49 -26.27 -11.67 21.54
N LEU A 50 -25.22 -10.86 21.36
CA LEU A 50 -25.33 -9.39 21.40
C LEU A 50 -25.98 -8.80 20.15
N PHE A 51 -25.93 -9.52 19.02
CA PHE A 51 -26.33 -8.97 17.71
C PHE A 51 -27.59 -9.61 17.13
N GLN A 52 -28.14 -10.66 17.77
CA GLN A 52 -29.37 -11.34 17.35
C GLN A 52 -29.38 -11.74 15.86
N ILE A 53 -28.22 -12.12 15.35
CA ILE A 53 -28.02 -12.47 13.94
C ILE A 53 -28.74 -13.77 13.61
N LYS A 54 -29.49 -13.76 12.51
CA LYS A 54 -30.16 -14.94 11.95
C LYS A 54 -29.43 -15.48 10.73
N SER A 55 -29.60 -16.77 10.47
CA SER A 55 -29.26 -17.39 9.19
C SER A 55 -30.38 -17.19 8.16
N PRO A 56 -30.10 -17.29 6.86
CA PRO A 56 -31.12 -17.13 5.82
C PRO A 56 -32.23 -18.18 5.94
N GLN A 57 -31.95 -19.36 6.48
CA GLN A 57 -32.92 -20.44 6.69
C GLN A 57 -33.95 -20.11 7.79
N GLU A 58 -33.66 -19.14 8.67
CA GLU A 58 -34.56 -18.70 9.74
C GLU A 58 -35.50 -17.58 9.31
N ILE A 59 -35.44 -17.16 8.04
CA ILE A 59 -36.21 -16.05 7.48
C ILE A 59 -37.34 -16.58 6.59
N ASP A 60 -38.56 -16.13 6.86
CA ASP A 60 -39.67 -16.29 5.92
C ASP A 60 -39.59 -15.17 4.86
N PHE A 61 -39.06 -15.51 3.70
CA PHE A 61 -38.87 -14.56 2.59
C PHE A 61 -40.17 -13.96 2.06
N ASN A 62 -41.33 -14.58 2.30
CA ASN A 62 -42.62 -14.03 1.87
C ASN A 62 -43.01 -12.79 2.69
N LEU A 63 -42.54 -12.71 3.94
CA LEU A 63 -42.84 -11.59 4.83
C LEU A 63 -41.88 -10.41 4.62
N VAL A 64 -40.81 -10.58 3.85
CA VAL A 64 -39.83 -9.52 3.58
C VAL A 64 -40.45 -8.45 2.70
N GLN A 65 -40.30 -7.18 3.11
CA GLN A 65 -40.81 -5.99 2.42
C GLN A 65 -39.67 -5.03 2.05
N ALA A 66 -38.57 -5.04 2.80
CA ALA A 66 -37.39 -4.25 2.48
C ALA A 66 -36.12 -5.06 2.71
N LEU A 67 -35.13 -4.84 1.84
CA LEU A 67 -33.82 -5.48 1.85
C LEU A 67 -32.74 -4.39 1.89
N ILE A 68 -31.98 -4.35 2.97
CA ILE A 68 -30.80 -3.51 3.08
C ILE A 68 -29.60 -4.40 2.77
N VAL A 69 -28.85 -4.06 1.73
CA VAL A 69 -27.63 -4.75 1.34
C VAL A 69 -26.45 -3.88 1.73
N VAL A 70 -25.47 -4.45 2.41
CA VAL A 70 -24.26 -3.73 2.82
C VAL A 70 -23.02 -4.42 2.29
N ASP A 71 -22.03 -3.62 1.93
CA ASP A 71 -20.69 -4.01 1.49
C ASP A 71 -20.66 -4.89 0.22
N THR A 72 -21.68 -4.73 -0.62
CA THR A 72 -21.74 -5.31 -1.95
C THR A 72 -22.86 -4.68 -2.74
N ASN A 73 -22.64 -4.55 -4.05
CA ASN A 73 -23.64 -4.07 -5.00
C ASN A 73 -24.10 -5.15 -6.00
N SER A 74 -23.69 -6.41 -5.81
CA SER A 74 -23.99 -7.53 -6.72
C SER A 74 -24.79 -8.66 -6.06
N TRP A 75 -25.85 -9.11 -6.74
CA TRP A 75 -26.63 -10.30 -6.35
C TRP A 75 -25.79 -11.59 -6.29
N SER A 76 -24.77 -11.71 -7.13
CA SER A 76 -23.94 -12.93 -7.21
C SER A 76 -23.07 -13.17 -5.97
N ARG A 77 -22.87 -12.12 -5.19
CA ARG A 77 -22.14 -12.14 -3.92
C ARG A 77 -23.05 -12.46 -2.74
N LEU A 78 -24.37 -12.36 -2.88
CA LEU A 78 -25.33 -12.67 -1.83
C LEU A 78 -25.63 -14.17 -1.80
N ASP A 79 -25.67 -14.75 -0.61
CA ASP A 79 -25.78 -16.21 -0.40
C ASP A 79 -27.14 -16.56 0.22
N HIS A 80 -27.85 -17.51 -0.40
CA HIS A 80 -29.11 -18.06 0.13
C HIS A 80 -30.27 -17.06 0.28
N ILE A 81 -30.23 -15.93 -0.45
CA ILE A 81 -31.31 -14.93 -0.50
C ILE A 81 -31.87 -14.74 -1.92
N GLU A 82 -31.55 -15.66 -2.84
CA GLU A 82 -32.04 -15.68 -4.22
C GLU A 82 -33.58 -15.59 -4.36
N PRO A 83 -34.41 -16.11 -3.44
CA PRO A 83 -35.86 -15.94 -3.51
C PRO A 83 -36.33 -14.48 -3.58
N LEU A 84 -35.53 -13.53 -3.09
CA LEU A 84 -35.85 -12.10 -3.12
C LEU A 84 -35.47 -11.42 -4.45
N ARG A 85 -34.59 -12.03 -5.26
CA ARG A 85 -33.97 -11.39 -6.43
C ARG A 85 -34.95 -10.90 -7.49
N ASN A 86 -36.02 -11.67 -7.72
CA ASN A 86 -36.99 -11.39 -8.78
C ASN A 86 -38.26 -10.71 -8.27
N ARG A 87 -38.32 -10.36 -6.97
CA ARG A 87 -39.46 -9.65 -6.40
C ARG A 87 -39.38 -8.17 -6.76
N THR A 88 -40.46 -7.66 -7.35
CA THR A 88 -40.59 -6.26 -7.77
C THR A 88 -41.24 -5.37 -6.71
N ASP A 89 -41.75 -5.96 -5.65
CA ASP A 89 -42.46 -5.32 -4.54
C ASP A 89 -41.56 -5.06 -3.31
N LEU A 90 -40.23 -5.19 -3.48
CA LEU A 90 -39.24 -4.99 -2.43
C LEU A 90 -38.61 -3.60 -2.48
N ASP A 91 -38.57 -2.94 -1.33
CA ASP A 91 -37.74 -1.75 -1.14
C ASP A 91 -36.28 -2.17 -0.88
N ILE A 92 -35.41 -1.99 -1.89
CA ILE A 92 -33.99 -2.37 -1.78
C ILE A 92 -33.11 -1.14 -1.58
N PHE A 93 -32.29 -1.14 -0.53
CA PHE A 93 -31.31 -0.09 -0.26
C PHE A 93 -29.89 -0.66 -0.19
N VAL A 94 -28.92 -0.05 -0.87
CA VAL A 94 -27.51 -0.51 -0.88
C VAL A 94 -26.58 0.49 -0.18
N TRP A 95 -25.73 -0.01 0.70
CA TRP A 95 -24.54 0.67 1.23
C TRP A 95 -23.30 -0.03 0.70
N ASP A 96 -22.40 0.70 0.04
CA ASP A 96 -21.19 0.11 -0.54
C ASP A 96 -20.09 1.17 -0.72
N HIS A 97 -18.83 0.81 -0.54
CA HIS A 97 -17.68 1.69 -0.80
C HIS A 97 -16.98 1.40 -2.14
N HIS A 98 -17.29 0.28 -2.78
CA HIS A 98 -16.63 -0.14 -4.02
C HIS A 98 -16.98 0.82 -5.17
N PRO A 99 -15.99 1.29 -5.95
CA PRO A 99 -16.24 2.11 -7.13
C PRO A 99 -16.91 1.27 -8.22
N GLY A 100 -17.95 1.82 -8.87
CA GLY A 100 -18.60 1.17 -10.00
C GLY A 100 -20.12 1.38 -10.07
N GLU A 101 -20.73 0.82 -11.10
CA GLU A 101 -22.19 0.76 -11.21
C GLU A 101 -22.74 -0.34 -10.28
N CYS A 102 -23.89 -0.05 -9.67
CA CYS A 102 -24.57 -0.99 -8.80
C CYS A 102 -25.40 -1.96 -9.66
N GLU A 103 -25.08 -3.25 -9.63
CA GLU A 103 -25.78 -4.28 -10.41
C GLU A 103 -27.18 -4.59 -9.86
N ILE A 104 -27.38 -4.37 -8.56
CA ILE A 104 -28.69 -4.53 -7.91
C ILE A 104 -29.57 -3.34 -8.30
N ALA A 105 -30.76 -3.62 -8.84
CA ALA A 105 -31.79 -2.61 -9.00
C ALA A 105 -32.28 -2.16 -7.61
N THR A 106 -32.04 -0.90 -7.25
CA THR A 106 -32.31 -0.36 -5.91
C THR A 106 -33.35 0.74 -5.92
N THR A 107 -34.06 0.89 -4.82
CA THR A 107 -34.91 2.06 -4.51
C THR A 107 -34.10 3.24 -3.96
N GLY A 108 -32.91 2.96 -3.40
CA GLY A 108 -31.95 3.96 -2.95
C GLY A 108 -30.57 3.35 -2.72
N LYS A 109 -29.53 4.18 -2.74
CA LYS A 109 -28.17 3.73 -2.45
C LYS A 109 -27.34 4.83 -1.82
N CYS A 110 -26.40 4.45 -0.96
CA CYS A 110 -25.33 5.29 -0.48
C CYS A 110 -24.01 4.63 -0.88
N VAL A 111 -23.44 5.09 -2.00
CA VAL A 111 -22.18 4.59 -2.53
C VAL A 111 -21.21 5.74 -2.66
N ARG A 112 -20.07 5.64 -1.97
CA ARG A 112 -19.00 6.64 -2.00
C ARG A 112 -17.66 5.94 -1.82
N GLU A 113 -16.63 6.45 -2.47
CA GLU A 113 -15.28 5.93 -2.33
C GLU A 113 -14.72 6.30 -0.95
N THR A 114 -14.62 5.30 -0.08
CA THR A 114 -13.96 5.35 1.24
C THR A 114 -13.15 4.07 1.46
N GLY A 115 -12.32 4.03 2.49
CA GLY A 115 -11.53 2.85 2.82
C GLY A 115 -12.38 1.63 3.19
N ALA A 116 -13.56 1.84 3.80
CA ALA A 116 -14.52 0.78 4.16
C ALA A 116 -15.98 1.25 4.03
N THR A 117 -16.93 0.33 3.87
CA THR A 117 -18.38 0.58 3.88
C THR A 117 -18.84 1.08 5.26
N ILE A 118 -18.32 0.51 6.35
CA ILE A 118 -18.67 0.91 7.72
C ILE A 118 -18.31 2.38 8.01
N THR A 119 -17.33 2.96 7.32
CA THR A 119 -16.99 4.39 7.42
C THR A 119 -18.20 5.26 7.05
N LEU A 120 -18.89 4.91 5.97
CA LEU A 120 -20.08 5.63 5.49
C LEU A 120 -21.22 5.54 6.51
N MET A 121 -21.47 4.34 7.01
CA MET A 121 -22.55 4.08 7.97
C MET A 121 -22.26 4.72 9.33
N THR A 122 -21.01 4.72 9.78
CA THR A 122 -20.56 5.42 11.00
C THR A 122 -20.80 6.92 10.89
N GLY A 123 -20.49 7.51 9.73
CA GLY A 123 -20.82 8.91 9.43
C GLY A 123 -22.32 9.20 9.59
N GLN A 124 -23.17 8.35 9.01
CA GLN A 124 -24.62 8.47 9.11
C GLN A 124 -25.14 8.30 10.55
N ILE A 125 -24.60 7.35 11.31
CA ILE A 125 -24.94 7.13 12.73
C ILE A 125 -24.62 8.37 13.55
N ARG A 126 -23.44 8.98 13.33
CA ARG A 126 -23.02 10.21 13.99
C ARG A 126 -23.92 11.39 13.62
N GLU A 127 -24.23 11.57 12.34
CA GLU A 127 -25.12 12.63 11.86
C GLU A 127 -26.53 12.53 12.47
N GLN A 128 -27.03 11.30 12.68
CA GLN A 128 -28.32 11.06 13.34
C GLN A 128 -28.25 11.11 14.88
N GLY A 129 -27.07 11.35 15.47
CA GLY A 129 -26.88 11.38 16.92
C GLY A 129 -27.18 10.04 17.60
N LYS A 130 -27.05 8.92 16.88
CA LYS A 130 -27.34 7.58 17.41
C LYS A 130 -26.19 7.10 18.28
N LYS A 131 -26.53 6.56 19.46
CA LYS A 131 -25.55 6.06 20.43
C LYS A 131 -25.06 4.67 20.05
N LEU A 132 -23.77 4.42 20.27
CA LEU A 132 -23.15 3.12 20.13
C LEU A 132 -22.78 2.54 21.49
N THR A 133 -22.89 1.23 21.62
CA THR A 133 -22.26 0.54 22.73
C THR A 133 -20.75 0.40 22.47
N PRO A 134 -19.91 0.25 23.50
CA PRO A 134 -18.47 0.01 23.31
C PRO A 134 -18.16 -1.20 22.43
N VAL A 135 -18.99 -2.26 22.52
CA VAL A 135 -18.84 -3.46 21.69
C VAL A 135 -19.16 -3.17 20.21
N GLN A 136 -20.21 -2.40 19.92
CA GLN A 136 -20.51 -1.95 18.56
C GLN A 136 -19.39 -1.05 18.02
N ALA A 137 -18.94 -0.10 18.83
CA ALA A 137 -17.85 0.80 18.43
C ALA A 137 -16.56 0.03 18.11
N THR A 138 -16.24 -0.98 18.92
CA THR A 138 -15.09 -1.88 18.70
C THR A 138 -15.23 -2.69 17.42
N LEU A 139 -16.40 -3.27 17.17
CA LEU A 139 -16.68 -4.00 15.92
C LEU A 139 -16.58 -3.09 14.70
N PHE A 140 -17.11 -1.87 14.77
CA PHE A 140 -17.08 -0.94 13.65
C PHE A 140 -15.65 -0.49 13.34
N LEU A 141 -14.84 -0.28 14.39
CA LEU A 141 -13.44 0.03 14.24
C LEU A 141 -12.67 -1.14 13.61
N ALA A 142 -13.08 -2.38 13.90
CA ALA A 142 -12.51 -3.57 13.26
C ALA A 142 -12.74 -3.61 11.76
N GLY A 143 -13.94 -3.27 11.30
CA GLY A 143 -14.23 -3.14 9.88
C GLY A 143 -13.34 -2.12 9.19
N ILE A 144 -13.23 -0.90 9.77
CA ILE A 144 -12.34 0.13 9.22
C ILE A 144 -10.89 -0.37 9.16
N TYR A 145 -10.38 -0.94 10.25
CA TYR A 145 -8.97 -1.32 10.33
C TYR A 145 -8.61 -2.53 9.46
N GLU A 146 -9.53 -3.47 9.23
CA GLU A 146 -9.29 -4.59 8.31
C GLU A 146 -9.09 -4.09 6.87
N ASP A 147 -10.00 -3.24 6.39
CA ASP A 147 -10.02 -2.79 5.00
C ASP A 147 -9.05 -1.65 4.68
N THR A 148 -8.66 -0.89 5.70
CA THR A 148 -7.64 0.17 5.56
C THR A 148 -6.24 -0.28 5.99
N GLY A 149 -6.09 -1.53 6.43
CA GLY A 149 -4.84 -2.04 6.97
C GLY A 149 -4.36 -1.27 8.19
N GLY A 150 -5.28 -0.81 9.05
CA GLY A 150 -4.99 0.08 10.18
C GLY A 150 -4.66 1.50 9.74
N LEU A 151 -5.35 2.00 8.71
CA LEU A 151 -5.16 3.32 8.08
C LEU A 151 -3.84 3.49 7.29
N PHE A 152 -3.17 2.39 6.94
CA PHE A 152 -1.90 2.41 6.21
C PHE A 152 -2.06 2.15 4.71
N PHE A 153 -3.20 1.64 4.24
CA PHE A 153 -3.39 1.34 2.82
C PHE A 153 -3.68 2.61 2.01
N PRO A 154 -3.23 2.69 0.73
CA PRO A 154 -3.45 3.85 -0.14
C PRO A 154 -4.92 4.20 -0.40
N SER A 155 -5.83 3.22 -0.28
CA SER A 155 -7.28 3.42 -0.38
C SER A 155 -7.89 4.15 0.82
N THR A 156 -7.13 4.32 1.91
CA THR A 156 -7.59 5.01 3.12
C THR A 156 -7.85 6.49 2.84
N THR A 157 -9.00 6.98 3.27
CA THR A 157 -9.41 8.39 3.14
C THR A 157 -9.42 9.09 4.50
N ALA A 158 -9.50 10.43 4.48
CA ALA A 158 -9.70 11.21 5.70
C ALA A 158 -10.99 10.83 6.45
N ALA A 159 -12.03 10.39 5.73
CA ALA A 159 -13.28 9.97 6.33
C ALA A 159 -13.08 8.74 7.23
N ASP A 160 -12.22 7.79 6.84
CA ASP A 160 -11.90 6.60 7.62
C ASP A 160 -11.20 6.98 8.93
N ALA A 161 -10.25 7.91 8.86
CA ALA A 161 -9.55 8.42 10.05
C ALA A 161 -10.51 9.15 11.01
N TYR A 162 -11.43 9.97 10.49
CA TYR A 162 -12.43 10.64 11.33
C TYR A 162 -13.43 9.64 11.95
N ALA A 163 -13.87 8.64 11.19
CA ALA A 163 -14.74 7.59 11.70
C ALA A 163 -14.04 6.76 12.78
N ALA A 164 -12.77 6.38 12.58
CA ALA A 164 -11.98 5.70 13.59
C ALA A 164 -11.84 6.53 14.88
N GLY A 165 -11.54 7.83 14.75
CA GLY A 165 -11.48 8.75 15.88
C GLY A 165 -12.81 8.82 16.66
N TYR A 166 -13.93 8.96 15.94
CA TYR A 166 -15.26 8.95 16.54
C TYR A 166 -15.56 7.64 17.27
N LEU A 167 -15.21 6.49 16.71
CA LEU A 167 -15.43 5.19 17.35
C LEU A 167 -14.60 5.03 18.63
N LEU A 168 -13.39 5.58 18.66
CA LEU A 168 -12.59 5.67 19.89
C LEU A 168 -13.25 6.56 20.94
N GLU A 169 -13.86 7.68 20.55
CA GLU A 169 -14.70 8.50 21.47
C GLU A 169 -15.90 7.72 22.01
N GLN A 170 -16.42 6.76 21.24
CA GLN A 170 -17.47 5.82 21.68
C GLN A 170 -16.92 4.62 22.49
N ASN A 171 -15.68 4.69 22.96
CA ASN A 171 -15.00 3.65 23.74
C ASN A 171 -14.76 2.34 23.00
N ALA A 172 -14.44 2.40 21.70
CA ALA A 172 -13.90 1.24 20.99
C ALA A 172 -12.58 0.76 21.62
N ASP A 173 -12.42 -0.55 21.80
CA ASP A 173 -11.29 -1.16 22.50
C ASP A 173 -10.24 -1.71 21.53
N LEU A 174 -9.08 -1.06 21.48
CA LEU A 174 -7.96 -1.44 20.62
C LEU A 174 -7.26 -2.75 21.05
N ILE A 175 -7.33 -3.13 22.33
CA ILE A 175 -6.74 -4.39 22.82
C ILE A 175 -7.58 -5.56 22.31
N VAL A 176 -8.90 -5.44 22.46
CA VAL A 176 -9.86 -6.43 21.93
C VAL A 176 -9.71 -6.52 20.41
N LEU A 177 -9.65 -5.38 19.72
CA LEU A 177 -9.43 -5.32 18.27
C LEU A 177 -8.18 -6.09 17.82
N ASN A 178 -7.03 -5.82 18.46
CA ASN A 178 -5.75 -6.44 18.11
C ASN A 178 -5.75 -7.96 18.32
N SER A 179 -6.62 -8.50 19.19
CA SER A 179 -6.77 -9.94 19.38
C SER A 179 -7.47 -10.65 18.21
N PHE A 180 -8.27 -9.93 17.42
CA PHE A 180 -9.02 -10.48 16.28
C PHE A 180 -8.37 -10.18 14.92
N LEU A 181 -7.76 -9.00 14.74
CA LEU A 181 -7.12 -8.63 13.48
C LEU A 181 -5.75 -9.30 13.26
N LYS A 182 -5.10 -9.76 14.33
CA LYS A 182 -3.83 -10.50 14.26
C LYS A 182 -4.04 -11.93 14.77
N PRO A 183 -4.63 -12.83 13.96
CA PRO A 183 -4.80 -14.21 14.39
C PRO A 183 -3.44 -14.82 14.76
N ALA A 184 -3.41 -15.52 15.89
CA ALA A 184 -2.21 -16.22 16.32
C ALA A 184 -1.82 -17.27 15.27
N TYR A 185 -0.54 -17.28 14.88
CA TYR A 185 -0.03 -18.29 13.96
C TYR A 185 -0.23 -19.68 14.52
N ASN A 186 -0.87 -20.55 13.74
CA ASN A 186 -0.97 -21.96 14.10
C ASN A 186 0.41 -22.63 13.97
N ALA A 187 0.56 -23.84 14.53
CA ALA A 187 1.85 -24.55 14.53
C ALA A 187 2.41 -24.78 13.12
N GLU A 188 1.54 -25.05 12.15
CA GLU A 188 1.90 -25.27 10.76
C GLU A 188 2.45 -24.01 10.08
N GLN A 189 1.79 -22.87 10.26
CA GLN A 189 2.26 -21.56 9.77
C GLN A 189 3.59 -21.15 10.38
N LYS A 190 3.79 -21.42 11.68
CA LYS A 190 5.08 -21.18 12.35
C LYS A 190 6.18 -22.04 11.75
N ASN A 191 5.91 -23.31 11.48
CA ASN A 191 6.86 -24.22 10.84
C ASN A 191 7.21 -23.75 9.43
N ILE A 192 6.22 -23.35 8.62
CA ILE A 192 6.44 -22.82 7.28
C ILE A 192 7.30 -21.55 7.31
N LEU A 193 6.98 -20.61 8.20
CA LEU A 193 7.81 -19.41 8.39
C LEU A 193 9.25 -19.80 8.72
N PHE A 194 9.43 -20.73 9.66
CA PHE A 194 10.75 -21.17 10.09
C PHE A 194 11.54 -21.80 8.93
N GLU A 195 10.92 -22.64 8.10
CA GLU A 195 11.58 -23.21 6.92
C GLU A 195 11.92 -22.14 5.85
N MET A 196 11.03 -21.16 5.63
CA MET A 196 11.34 -20.02 4.76
C MET A 196 12.54 -19.21 5.31
N LEU A 197 12.60 -18.98 6.63
CA LEU A 197 13.70 -18.24 7.24
C LEU A 197 15.06 -18.96 7.12
N LYS A 198 15.09 -20.31 7.16
CA LYS A 198 16.33 -21.08 6.96
C LYS A 198 16.93 -20.89 5.56
N SER A 199 16.08 -20.72 4.55
CA SER A 199 16.47 -20.58 3.15
C SER A 199 16.41 -19.12 2.67
N ALA A 200 16.37 -18.17 3.60
CA ALA A 200 16.16 -16.77 3.27
C ALA A 200 17.31 -16.19 2.45
N GLU A 201 16.97 -15.75 1.24
CA GLU A 201 17.88 -15.06 0.35
C GLU A 201 17.42 -13.62 0.11
N ARG A 202 18.38 -12.74 -0.18
CA ARG A 202 18.08 -11.40 -0.71
C ARG A 202 18.67 -11.29 -2.10
N ILE A 203 17.81 -11.24 -3.10
CA ILE A 203 18.16 -11.04 -4.50
C ILE A 203 17.95 -9.57 -4.83
N LYS A 204 18.92 -8.92 -5.45
CA LYS A 204 18.73 -7.59 -6.02
C LYS A 204 18.24 -7.73 -7.46
N ILE A 205 17.02 -7.27 -7.72
CA ILE A 205 16.42 -7.24 -9.07
C ILE A 205 16.01 -5.79 -9.33
N ASN A 206 16.56 -5.19 -10.39
CA ASN A 206 16.45 -3.75 -10.65
C ASN A 206 16.91 -2.95 -9.40
N GLN A 207 16.12 -1.99 -8.92
CA GLN A 207 16.39 -1.29 -7.65
C GLN A 207 15.91 -2.03 -6.39
N HIS A 208 15.18 -3.13 -6.54
CA HIS A 208 14.47 -3.77 -5.44
C HIS A 208 15.25 -4.92 -4.83
N THR A 209 15.11 -5.08 -3.53
CA THR A 209 15.49 -6.29 -2.81
C THR A 209 14.29 -7.22 -2.76
N VAL A 210 14.47 -8.44 -3.25
CA VAL A 210 13.40 -9.44 -3.38
C VAL A 210 13.87 -10.74 -2.74
N SER A 211 12.94 -11.47 -2.13
CA SER A 211 13.20 -12.81 -1.63
C SER A 211 12.17 -13.80 -2.15
N CYS A 212 12.62 -14.95 -2.65
CA CYS A 212 11.75 -15.98 -3.24
C CYS A 212 12.02 -17.32 -2.56
N ASN A 213 11.01 -17.91 -1.93
CA ASN A 213 11.13 -19.19 -1.24
C ASN A 213 10.35 -20.25 -1.99
N ILE A 214 10.89 -21.45 -2.05
CA ILE A 214 10.19 -22.63 -2.55
C ILE A 214 10.00 -23.57 -1.37
N LEU A 215 8.76 -23.96 -1.08
CA LEU A 215 8.46 -24.88 0.01
C LEU A 215 7.39 -25.88 -0.41
N GLU A 216 7.60 -27.15 -0.04
CA GLU A 216 6.58 -28.18 -0.17
C GLU A 216 5.56 -28.02 0.96
N VAL A 217 4.28 -28.06 0.62
CA VAL A 217 3.19 -28.04 1.60
C VAL A 217 2.27 -29.24 1.38
N GLU A 218 1.89 -29.90 2.46
CA GLU A 218 0.95 -31.01 2.43
C GLU A 218 -0.45 -30.53 2.81
N GLY A 219 -1.45 -30.87 2.00
CA GLY A 219 -2.83 -30.49 2.28
C GLY A 219 -3.11 -28.99 2.09
N HIS A 220 -4.18 -28.51 2.71
CA HIS A 220 -4.61 -27.12 2.59
C HIS A 220 -4.11 -26.29 3.79
N VAL A 221 -3.07 -25.50 3.57
CA VAL A 221 -2.61 -24.53 4.56
C VAL A 221 -3.31 -23.19 4.35
N GLY A 222 -4.14 -22.80 5.31
CA GLY A 222 -4.83 -21.52 5.30
C GLY A 222 -3.88 -20.33 5.55
N ASN A 223 -4.19 -19.17 4.98
CA ASN A 223 -3.57 -17.87 5.28
C ASN A 223 -2.04 -17.79 5.11
N LEU A 224 -1.47 -18.54 4.15
CA LEU A 224 -0.04 -18.45 3.78
C LEU A 224 0.41 -17.02 3.43
N SER A 225 -0.50 -16.15 3.00
CA SER A 225 -0.19 -14.77 2.65
C SER A 225 0.24 -13.90 3.84
N ILE A 226 -0.18 -14.25 5.06
CA ILE A 226 0.28 -13.60 6.30
C ILE A 226 1.71 -14.07 6.61
N VAL A 227 1.99 -15.36 6.40
CA VAL A 227 3.33 -15.93 6.59
C VAL A 227 4.34 -15.27 5.64
N VAL A 228 3.99 -15.11 4.35
CA VAL A 228 4.86 -14.41 3.37
C VAL A 228 5.07 -12.94 3.75
N ASN A 229 4.06 -12.24 4.26
CA ASN A 229 4.23 -10.85 4.69
C ASN A 229 5.14 -10.74 5.93
N MET A 230 4.93 -11.57 6.95
CA MET A 230 5.79 -11.57 8.14
C MET A 230 7.23 -11.95 7.79
N TYR A 231 7.41 -12.94 6.90
CA TYR A 231 8.71 -13.28 6.35
C TYR A 231 9.39 -12.07 5.68
N ARG A 232 8.66 -11.33 4.83
CA ARG A 232 9.14 -10.11 4.17
C ARG A 232 9.63 -9.07 5.18
N GLU A 233 8.90 -8.88 6.27
CA GLU A 233 9.22 -7.94 7.35
C GLU A 233 10.49 -8.37 8.10
N ILE A 234 10.59 -9.64 8.48
CA ILE A 234 11.77 -10.20 9.19
C ILE A 234 13.02 -10.12 8.31
N VAL A 235 12.90 -10.55 7.04
CA VAL A 235 14.01 -10.54 6.09
C VAL A 235 14.27 -9.13 5.58
N ASN A 236 13.40 -8.15 5.82
CA ASN A 236 13.55 -6.75 5.42
C ASN A 236 13.91 -6.57 3.94
N VAL A 237 12.99 -6.98 3.07
CA VAL A 237 13.06 -6.86 1.61
C VAL A 237 11.85 -6.10 1.06
N ASN A 238 12.01 -5.45 -0.11
CA ASN A 238 10.93 -4.69 -0.75
C ASN A 238 9.74 -5.58 -1.13
N ALA A 239 10.03 -6.79 -1.66
CA ALA A 239 9.02 -7.78 -1.96
C ALA A 239 9.46 -9.19 -1.52
N ALA A 240 8.51 -10.01 -1.11
CA ALA A 240 8.75 -11.42 -0.85
C ALA A 240 7.71 -12.29 -1.55
N PHE A 241 8.16 -13.47 -1.98
CA PHE A 241 7.36 -14.46 -2.66
C PHE A 241 7.51 -15.82 -1.99
N GLY A 242 6.38 -16.46 -1.73
CA GLY A 242 6.31 -17.88 -1.37
C GLY A 242 5.77 -18.69 -2.55
N ILE A 243 6.54 -19.67 -3.00
CA ILE A 243 6.16 -20.66 -4.01
C ILE A 243 5.90 -21.96 -3.26
N PHE A 244 4.62 -22.22 -2.99
CA PHE A 244 4.18 -23.38 -2.24
C PHE A 244 3.70 -24.45 -3.20
N PHE A 245 4.30 -25.63 -3.17
CA PHE A 245 3.94 -26.70 -4.11
C PHE A 245 3.44 -27.95 -3.40
N GLU A 246 2.43 -28.59 -3.98
CA GLU A 246 1.87 -29.86 -3.51
C GLU A 246 2.19 -30.95 -4.55
N LYS A 247 3.12 -31.87 -4.24
CA LYS A 247 3.60 -32.89 -5.18
C LYS A 247 2.49 -33.75 -5.78
N ASN A 248 1.53 -34.17 -4.96
CA ASN A 248 0.46 -35.08 -5.37
C ASN A 248 -0.48 -34.47 -6.40
N ARG A 249 -0.75 -33.16 -6.28
CA ARG A 249 -1.63 -32.44 -7.20
C ARG A 249 -0.90 -31.78 -8.37
N LYS A 250 0.43 -31.68 -8.29
CA LYS A 250 1.28 -30.93 -9.22
C LYS A 250 0.79 -29.49 -9.38
N ILE A 251 0.48 -28.84 -8.26
CA ILE A 251 0.04 -27.44 -8.23
C ILE A 251 1.08 -26.63 -7.47
N CYS A 252 1.47 -25.50 -8.05
CA CYS A 252 2.24 -24.45 -7.39
C CYS A 252 1.33 -23.25 -7.11
N ILE A 253 1.31 -22.78 -5.87
CA ILE A 253 0.66 -21.56 -5.44
C ILE A 253 1.77 -20.54 -5.18
N VAL A 254 1.74 -19.44 -5.94
CA VAL A 254 2.64 -18.31 -5.76
C VAL A 254 1.90 -17.23 -5.01
N ILE A 255 2.47 -16.74 -3.91
CA ILE A 255 1.94 -15.60 -3.15
C ILE A 255 3.01 -14.53 -3.07
N GLY A 256 2.66 -13.29 -3.45
CA GLY A 256 3.55 -12.14 -3.42
C GLY A 256 3.05 -11.04 -2.48
N ARG A 257 3.98 -10.42 -1.75
CA ARG A 257 3.75 -9.25 -0.88
C ARG A 257 4.81 -8.19 -1.13
N SER A 258 4.41 -6.92 -1.20
CA SER A 258 5.27 -5.75 -1.41
C SER A 258 4.96 -4.67 -0.39
N ASN A 259 5.96 -3.86 -0.01
CA ASN A 259 5.76 -2.57 0.68
C ASN A 259 6.25 -1.37 -0.13
N THR A 260 6.44 -1.53 -1.44
CA THR A 260 6.84 -0.46 -2.34
C THR A 260 5.83 -0.35 -3.46
N ASP A 261 5.46 0.88 -3.80
CA ASP A 261 4.50 1.17 -4.86
C ASP A 261 5.11 0.95 -6.26
N ASP A 262 6.44 1.01 -6.34
CA ASP A 262 7.23 0.79 -7.55
C ASP A 262 7.21 -0.67 -8.05
N LEU A 263 6.70 -1.63 -7.27
CA LEU A 263 6.54 -3.04 -7.66
C LEU A 263 5.08 -3.45 -7.54
N ASN A 264 4.40 -3.63 -8.68
CA ASN A 264 2.99 -3.97 -8.66
C ASN A 264 2.79 -5.49 -8.65
N MET A 265 2.47 -6.06 -7.49
CA MET A 265 2.27 -7.50 -7.33
C MET A 265 1.18 -8.05 -8.25
N GLY A 266 0.10 -7.28 -8.45
CA GLY A 266 -0.98 -7.62 -9.35
C GLY A 266 -0.58 -7.64 -10.84
N SER A 267 0.39 -6.82 -11.26
CA SER A 267 0.98 -6.84 -12.60
C SER A 267 1.86 -8.08 -12.77
N ILE A 268 2.82 -8.25 -11.85
CA ILE A 268 3.80 -9.34 -11.85
C ILE A 268 3.12 -10.71 -11.89
N LEU A 269 2.14 -10.94 -11.00
CA LEU A 269 1.49 -12.24 -10.88
C LEU A 269 0.48 -12.51 -11.99
N ARG A 270 -0.02 -11.49 -12.69
CA ARG A 270 -0.79 -11.66 -13.93
C ARG A 270 0.03 -12.34 -15.02
N GLY A 271 1.33 -12.03 -15.08
CA GLY A 271 2.28 -12.70 -15.97
C GLY A 271 2.44 -14.20 -15.72
N LEU A 272 1.98 -14.69 -14.56
CA LEU A 272 1.92 -16.12 -14.21
C LEU A 272 0.49 -16.69 -14.24
N GLY A 273 -0.48 -15.96 -14.80
CA GLY A 273 -1.89 -16.36 -14.84
C GLY A 273 -2.66 -16.12 -13.53
N GLY A 274 -2.10 -15.31 -12.62
CA GLY A 274 -2.74 -14.88 -11.38
C GLY A 274 -3.32 -13.47 -11.44
N GLY A 275 -3.33 -12.80 -10.29
CA GLY A 275 -3.80 -11.42 -10.14
C GLY A 275 -3.57 -10.86 -8.74
N GLY A 276 -4.08 -9.65 -8.52
CA GLY A 276 -3.96 -8.93 -7.24
C GLY A 276 -3.97 -7.42 -7.41
N HIS A 277 -3.45 -6.74 -6.39
CA HIS A 277 -3.31 -5.29 -6.26
C HIS A 277 -1.82 -4.91 -6.07
N PRO A 278 -1.42 -3.63 -6.05
CA PRO A 278 -0.01 -3.25 -5.99
C PRO A 278 0.79 -3.90 -4.83
N GLY A 279 0.24 -3.93 -3.62
CA GLY A 279 0.91 -4.50 -2.44
C GLY A 279 0.82 -6.02 -2.29
N ALA A 280 -0.03 -6.70 -3.06
CA ALA A 280 -0.34 -8.11 -2.82
C ALA A 280 -0.94 -8.83 -4.02
N GLY A 281 -0.59 -10.10 -4.20
CA GLY A 281 -1.30 -10.95 -5.15
C GLY A 281 -1.00 -12.44 -5.01
N SER A 282 -1.65 -13.23 -5.86
CA SER A 282 -1.43 -14.67 -5.94
C SER A 282 -1.60 -15.21 -7.36
N ALA A 283 -0.92 -16.32 -7.67
CA ALA A 283 -1.12 -17.11 -8.88
C ALA A 283 -1.18 -18.60 -8.54
N MET A 284 -2.01 -19.36 -9.26
CA MET A 284 -2.06 -20.81 -9.16
C MET A 284 -1.66 -21.42 -10.50
N ILE A 285 -0.67 -22.29 -10.47
CA ILE A 285 -0.02 -22.82 -11.67
C ILE A 285 -0.06 -24.35 -11.61
N LYS A 286 -0.58 -24.98 -12.66
CA LYS A 286 -0.68 -26.44 -12.76
C LYS A 286 0.48 -27.00 -13.58
N SER A 287 1.03 -28.13 -13.14
CA SER A 287 1.95 -28.97 -13.90
C SER A 287 3.30 -28.34 -14.25
N LEU A 288 3.76 -27.36 -13.47
CA LEU A 288 5.09 -26.75 -13.60
C LEU A 288 5.95 -27.05 -12.38
N GLU A 289 7.23 -27.31 -12.61
CA GLU A 289 8.18 -27.56 -11.53
C GLU A 289 8.44 -26.25 -10.75
N PRO A 290 8.56 -26.28 -9.41
CA PRO A 290 8.70 -25.05 -8.61
C PRO A 290 9.89 -24.17 -9.01
N GLY A 291 10.97 -24.78 -9.51
CA GLY A 291 12.13 -24.07 -10.02
C GLY A 291 11.85 -23.26 -11.29
N GLU A 292 11.01 -23.79 -12.19
CA GLU A 292 10.57 -23.10 -13.40
C GLU A 292 9.65 -21.92 -13.05
N VAL A 293 8.74 -22.13 -12.10
CA VAL A 293 7.87 -21.08 -11.56
C VAL A 293 8.71 -19.94 -10.98
N ARG A 294 9.77 -20.25 -10.21
CA ARG A 294 10.70 -19.24 -9.69
C ARG A 294 11.42 -18.47 -10.81
N ALA A 295 11.85 -19.17 -11.87
CA ALA A 295 12.51 -18.53 -13.01
C ALA A 295 11.57 -17.56 -13.73
N MET A 296 10.34 -17.98 -14.02
CA MET A 296 9.30 -17.13 -14.63
C MET A 296 8.99 -15.92 -13.76
N LEU A 297 8.85 -16.13 -12.44
CA LEU A 297 8.59 -15.04 -11.49
C LEU A 297 9.70 -13.99 -11.52
N ILE A 298 10.98 -14.42 -11.48
CA ILE A 298 12.12 -13.51 -11.57
C ILE A 298 12.11 -12.74 -12.90
N GLU A 299 11.72 -13.37 -14.00
CA GLU A 299 11.58 -12.71 -15.30
C GLU A 299 10.48 -11.64 -15.31
N GLN A 300 9.31 -11.93 -14.71
CA GLN A 300 8.22 -10.96 -14.60
C GLN A 300 8.61 -9.75 -13.74
N ILE A 301 9.31 -9.97 -12.63
CA ILE A 301 9.82 -8.88 -11.77
C ILE A 301 10.82 -8.02 -12.54
N ARG A 302 11.67 -8.62 -13.39
CA ARG A 302 12.58 -7.85 -14.25
C ARG A 302 11.83 -7.00 -15.27
N LYS A 303 10.74 -7.51 -15.83
CA LYS A 303 9.92 -6.81 -16.84
C LYS A 303 9.05 -5.69 -16.24
N ASP A 304 8.67 -5.80 -14.97
CA ASP A 304 7.90 -4.75 -14.27
C ASP A 304 8.79 -3.50 -14.11
N HIS A 305 8.69 -2.61 -15.10
CA HIS A 305 9.23 -1.27 -15.07
C HIS A 305 8.04 -0.34 -14.91
N GLN A 306 7.74 0.11 -13.68
CA GLN A 306 7.07 1.39 -13.53
C GLN A 306 8.15 2.48 -13.68
N PRO A 307 8.13 3.27 -14.77
CA PRO A 307 9.07 4.35 -14.94
C PRO A 307 8.45 5.60 -14.32
N SER A 308 8.85 5.94 -13.11
CA SER A 308 9.07 7.35 -12.81
C SER A 308 10.52 7.62 -13.14
N SER A 309 10.76 8.12 -14.36
CA SER A 309 12.13 8.31 -14.82
C SER A 309 12.81 9.35 -13.92
N LEU A 310 14.02 9.06 -13.47
CA LEU A 310 14.84 10.03 -12.72
C LEU A 310 15.05 11.33 -13.52
N GLN A 311 14.92 11.26 -14.85
CA GLN A 311 14.92 12.39 -15.77
C GLN A 311 13.77 13.37 -15.53
N GLU A 312 12.59 12.91 -15.09
CA GLU A 312 11.47 13.80 -14.74
C GLU A 312 11.69 14.52 -13.40
N LEU A 313 12.53 13.95 -12.54
CA LEU A 313 12.85 14.52 -11.23
C LEU A 313 14.03 15.51 -11.27
N MET A 314 14.98 15.29 -12.18
CA MET A 314 16.21 16.07 -12.21
C MET A 314 15.96 17.53 -12.63
N THR A 315 16.74 18.43 -12.05
CA THR A 315 16.77 19.82 -12.51
C THR A 315 17.68 19.95 -13.74
N TYR A 316 17.12 20.48 -14.83
CA TYR A 316 17.81 20.86 -16.06
C TYR A 316 17.23 22.20 -16.60
N PRO A 317 18.06 23.13 -17.13
CA PRO A 317 19.51 23.08 -17.27
C PRO A 317 20.26 23.25 -15.94
N ILE A 318 21.41 22.59 -15.82
CA ILE A 318 22.23 22.63 -14.60
C ILE A 318 22.96 23.97 -14.50
N VAL A 319 22.87 24.61 -13.34
CA VAL A 319 23.78 25.71 -13.00
C VAL A 319 25.11 25.11 -12.52
N SER A 320 26.18 25.33 -13.28
CA SER A 320 27.53 24.87 -13.00
C SER A 320 28.56 26.00 -13.16
N VAL A 321 29.81 25.74 -12.78
CA VAL A 321 30.94 26.65 -12.98
C VAL A 321 32.11 25.91 -13.63
N SER A 322 32.93 26.59 -14.42
CA SER A 322 34.20 26.02 -14.92
C SER A 322 35.26 25.96 -13.82
N SER A 323 36.22 25.05 -13.93
CA SER A 323 37.29 24.85 -12.95
C SER A 323 38.21 26.07 -12.77
N ASP A 324 38.26 26.98 -13.75
CA ASP A 324 39.01 28.24 -13.68
C ASP A 324 38.21 29.41 -13.08
N THR A 325 36.92 29.20 -12.75
CA THR A 325 36.08 30.22 -12.11
C THR A 325 36.65 30.59 -10.74
N SER A 326 36.80 31.89 -10.43
CA SER A 326 37.31 32.33 -9.13
C SER A 326 36.36 31.99 -7.98
N MET A 327 36.91 31.69 -6.79
CA MET A 327 36.12 31.43 -5.60
C MET A 327 35.17 32.59 -5.25
N LYS A 328 35.57 33.84 -5.52
CA LYS A 328 34.72 35.04 -5.40
C LYS A 328 33.45 34.94 -6.24
N LYS A 329 33.58 34.57 -7.52
CA LYS A 329 32.43 34.42 -8.42
C LYS A 329 31.56 33.23 -8.02
N VAL A 330 32.16 32.13 -7.58
CA VAL A 330 31.41 30.99 -7.02
C VAL A 330 30.58 31.41 -5.80
N ALA A 331 31.15 32.19 -4.87
CA ALA A 331 30.43 32.68 -3.69
C ALA A 331 29.20 33.54 -4.07
N MET A 332 29.36 34.40 -5.08
CA MET A 332 28.25 35.21 -5.61
C MET A 332 27.13 34.33 -6.15
N ILE A 333 27.44 33.36 -7.02
CA ILE A 333 26.45 32.45 -7.60
C ILE A 333 25.71 31.66 -6.51
N LEU A 334 26.43 31.10 -5.53
CA LEU A 334 25.85 30.36 -4.41
C LEU A 334 24.90 31.21 -3.55
N ARG A 335 25.19 32.51 -3.43
CA ARG A 335 24.36 33.45 -2.67
C ARG A 335 23.14 33.88 -3.47
N GLU A 336 23.33 34.36 -4.69
CA GLU A 336 22.27 34.87 -5.57
C GLU A 336 21.24 33.80 -5.93
N LYS A 337 21.69 32.57 -6.19
CA LYS A 337 20.80 31.46 -6.55
C LYS A 337 20.33 30.64 -5.34
N GLY A 338 20.75 31.00 -4.12
CA GLY A 338 20.40 30.26 -2.91
C GLY A 338 20.99 28.85 -2.82
N PHE A 339 21.95 28.48 -3.68
CA PHE A 339 22.52 27.14 -3.71
C PHE A 339 23.53 26.89 -2.58
N SER A 340 23.51 25.68 -2.02
CA SER A 340 24.51 25.23 -1.01
C SER A 340 25.78 24.62 -1.62
N GLY A 341 25.80 24.38 -2.93
CA GLY A 341 26.94 23.90 -3.71
C GLY A 341 26.65 23.90 -5.21
N LEU A 342 27.66 23.64 -6.02
CA LEU A 342 27.61 23.61 -7.48
C LEU A 342 28.49 22.48 -8.02
N PRO A 343 28.09 21.82 -9.11
CA PRO A 343 29.00 21.02 -9.90
C PRO A 343 30.00 21.93 -10.63
N VAL A 344 31.25 21.48 -10.68
CA VAL A 344 32.32 22.10 -11.48
C VAL A 344 32.47 21.29 -12.76
N VAL A 345 32.31 21.94 -13.90
CA VAL A 345 32.14 21.29 -15.20
C VAL A 345 33.04 21.97 -16.23
N ASP A 346 33.89 21.18 -16.89
CA ASP A 346 34.69 21.61 -18.05
C ASP A 346 34.35 20.68 -19.22
N ASP A 347 34.14 21.23 -20.42
CA ASP A 347 33.76 20.46 -21.63
C ASP A 347 32.62 19.47 -21.40
N LYS A 348 31.58 19.90 -20.65
CA LYS A 348 30.42 19.11 -20.19
C LYS A 348 30.72 17.93 -19.25
N LYS A 349 31.98 17.71 -18.90
CA LYS A 349 32.40 16.67 -17.95
C LYS A 349 32.42 17.22 -16.54
N LEU A 350 31.91 16.43 -15.61
CA LEU A 350 32.00 16.74 -14.18
C LEU A 350 33.44 16.54 -13.70
N VAL A 351 34.12 17.64 -13.36
CA VAL A 351 35.52 17.62 -12.90
C VAL A 351 35.66 17.85 -11.40
N GLY A 352 34.58 18.25 -10.73
CA GLY A 352 34.58 18.51 -9.29
C GLY A 352 33.22 18.92 -8.74
N ILE A 353 33.12 19.01 -7.42
CA ILE A 353 32.00 19.65 -6.73
C ILE A 353 32.56 20.70 -5.76
N ILE A 354 31.93 21.87 -5.74
CA ILE A 354 32.22 22.93 -4.75
C ILE A 354 31.00 23.19 -3.89
N SER A 355 31.18 23.24 -2.57
CA SER A 355 30.13 23.51 -1.59
C SER A 355 30.47 24.73 -0.73
N ARG A 356 29.47 25.29 -0.04
CA ARG A 356 29.71 26.35 0.96
C ARG A 356 30.72 25.94 2.04
N ARG A 357 30.85 24.64 2.35
CA ARG A 357 31.79 24.13 3.36
C ARG A 357 33.24 24.26 2.90
N ASP A 358 33.49 24.20 1.58
CA ASP A 358 34.84 24.26 1.01
C ASP A 358 35.48 25.65 1.14
N PHE A 359 34.68 26.71 1.32
CA PHE A 359 35.19 28.06 1.59
C PHE A 359 35.97 28.14 2.91
N ARG A 360 35.78 27.20 3.85
CA ARG A 360 36.60 27.08 5.06
C ARG A 360 38.06 26.72 4.78
N LYS A 361 38.37 26.23 3.57
CA LYS A 361 39.74 25.92 3.13
C LYS A 361 40.54 27.20 2.79
N LEU A 362 39.86 28.35 2.61
CA LEU A 362 40.51 29.64 2.40
C LEU A 362 41.13 30.11 3.72
N LYS A 363 42.46 30.24 3.74
CA LYS A 363 43.23 30.66 4.93
C LYS A 363 43.71 32.11 4.83
N ARG A 364 43.75 32.68 3.62
CA ARG A 364 44.21 34.06 3.34
C ARG A 364 43.20 34.74 2.42
N GLU A 365 42.99 36.04 2.61
CA GLU A 365 41.99 36.80 1.85
C GLU A 365 42.24 36.77 0.33
N ASN A 366 43.50 36.86 -0.10
CA ASN A 366 43.88 36.81 -1.51
C ASN A 366 43.55 35.48 -2.21
N GLN A 367 43.24 34.41 -1.45
CA GLN A 367 42.84 33.14 -2.04
C GLN A 367 41.41 33.17 -2.60
N ILE A 368 40.60 34.19 -2.28
CA ILE A 368 39.24 34.31 -2.83
C ILE A 368 39.27 34.54 -4.35
N ASP A 369 40.35 35.07 -4.90
CA ASP A 369 40.52 35.28 -6.34
C ASP A 369 41.12 34.06 -7.05
N SER A 370 41.52 33.03 -6.30
CA SER A 370 42.06 31.79 -6.86
C SER A 370 40.96 30.94 -7.53
N PRO A 371 41.32 30.13 -8.54
CA PRO A 371 40.36 29.30 -9.27
C PRO A 371 39.77 28.19 -8.38
N VAL A 372 38.51 27.84 -8.62
CA VAL A 372 37.74 26.85 -7.83
C VAL A 372 38.39 25.47 -7.85
N LYS A 373 39.12 25.13 -8.92
CA LYS A 373 39.88 23.88 -9.03
C LYS A 373 40.86 23.64 -7.88
N ALA A 374 41.33 24.70 -7.22
CA ALA A 374 42.24 24.59 -6.07
C ALA A 374 41.53 24.15 -4.77
N PHE A 375 40.20 24.26 -4.69
CA PHE A 375 39.43 24.03 -3.45
C PHE A 375 38.32 23.00 -3.58
N MET A 376 37.85 22.73 -4.81
CA MET A 376 36.80 21.76 -5.10
C MET A 376 37.18 20.34 -4.65
N SER A 377 36.17 19.55 -4.33
CA SER A 377 36.33 18.11 -4.12
C SER A 377 36.38 17.40 -5.47
N ARG A 378 37.42 16.57 -5.66
CA ARG A 378 37.66 15.82 -6.90
C ARG A 378 37.52 14.31 -6.69
N ASP A 379 37.85 13.83 -5.50
CA ASP A 379 37.86 12.42 -5.19
C ASP A 379 36.48 11.96 -4.70
N GLN A 380 36.04 10.78 -5.18
CA GLN A 380 34.82 10.11 -4.75
C GLN A 380 33.54 10.93 -4.91
N ILE A 381 33.41 11.64 -6.03
CA ILE A 381 32.16 12.32 -6.37
C ILE A 381 31.09 11.26 -6.62
N ILE A 382 30.11 11.18 -5.72
CA ILE A 382 28.97 10.29 -5.89
C ILE A 382 28.07 10.85 -6.99
N THR A 383 27.86 10.06 -8.03
CA THR A 383 27.00 10.37 -9.17
C THR A 383 25.97 9.27 -9.37
N ILE A 384 24.95 9.56 -10.18
CA ILE A 384 23.92 8.58 -10.57
C ILE A 384 23.70 8.62 -12.08
N ALA A 385 23.43 7.47 -12.69
CA ALA A 385 23.11 7.41 -14.12
C ALA A 385 21.66 7.87 -14.38
N SER A 386 21.40 8.48 -15.54
CA SER A 386 20.09 8.99 -15.97
C SER A 386 18.95 7.97 -15.93
N GLY A 387 19.24 6.70 -16.24
CA GLY A 387 18.26 5.61 -16.27
C GLY A 387 17.97 4.95 -14.91
N LYS A 388 18.41 5.55 -13.81
CA LYS A 388 18.16 5.04 -12.44
C LYS A 388 16.81 5.52 -11.91
N SER A 389 16.40 5.07 -10.72
CA SER A 389 15.13 5.48 -10.09
C SER A 389 15.29 6.60 -9.04
N PRO A 390 14.24 7.39 -8.77
CA PRO A 390 14.20 8.32 -7.63
C PRO A 390 14.58 7.68 -6.30
N SER A 391 14.13 6.44 -6.06
CA SER A 391 14.45 5.64 -4.87
C SER A 391 15.96 5.33 -4.75
N GLU A 392 16.64 5.04 -5.85
CA GLU A 392 18.11 4.88 -5.85
C GLU A 392 18.83 6.19 -5.52
N ALA A 393 18.37 7.32 -6.07
CA ALA A 393 18.91 8.63 -5.73
C ALA A 393 18.72 8.94 -4.23
N ALA A 394 17.54 8.65 -3.67
CA ALA A 394 17.25 8.79 -2.25
C ALA A 394 18.22 7.99 -1.38
N ASN A 395 18.43 6.73 -1.73
CA ASN A 395 19.34 5.83 -1.01
C ASN A 395 20.78 6.34 -1.04
N LEU A 396 21.27 6.84 -2.18
CA LEU A 396 22.62 7.41 -2.28
C LEU A 396 22.75 8.70 -1.44
N ILE A 397 21.72 9.56 -1.49
CA ILE A 397 21.65 10.79 -0.70
C ILE A 397 21.73 10.50 0.80
N VAL A 398 20.98 9.51 1.28
CA VAL A 398 20.97 9.09 2.70
C VAL A 398 22.28 8.39 3.07
N LYS A 399 22.70 7.39 2.29
CA LYS A 399 23.89 6.57 2.56
C LYS A 399 25.17 7.39 2.67
N HIS A 400 25.31 8.41 1.84
CA HIS A 400 26.50 9.25 1.79
C HIS A 400 26.33 10.61 2.51
N ASP A 401 25.18 10.84 3.16
CA ASP A 401 24.76 12.12 3.74
C ASP A 401 25.08 13.34 2.83
N ILE A 402 24.71 13.22 1.57
CA ILE A 402 24.88 14.30 0.58
C ILE A 402 23.55 15.03 0.38
N GLY A 403 23.63 16.32 0.05
CA GLY A 403 22.42 17.13 -0.21
C GLY A 403 21.95 17.08 -1.66
N ARG A 404 22.79 16.58 -2.57
CA ARG A 404 22.58 16.57 -4.02
C ARG A 404 23.45 15.51 -4.68
N ILE A 405 23.01 15.01 -5.83
CA ILE A 405 23.70 14.03 -6.65
C ILE A 405 23.66 14.46 -8.13
N PRO A 406 24.82 14.63 -8.79
CA PRO A 406 24.87 14.84 -10.23
C PRO A 406 24.37 13.62 -11.00
N VAL A 407 23.58 13.87 -12.04
CA VAL A 407 23.08 12.86 -12.97
C VAL A 407 23.97 12.85 -14.21
N ILE A 408 24.54 11.69 -14.54
CA ILE A 408 25.50 11.49 -15.62
C ILE A 408 24.89 10.60 -16.71
N GLU A 409 25.13 10.95 -17.97
CA GLU A 409 24.81 10.14 -19.15
C GLU A 409 25.92 10.32 -20.18
N ASN A 410 26.43 9.22 -20.74
CA ASN A 410 27.54 9.24 -21.72
C ASN A 410 28.76 10.09 -21.29
N ASP A 411 29.19 9.97 -20.03
CA ASP A 411 30.27 10.77 -19.41
C ASP A 411 30.01 12.29 -19.32
N GLU A 412 28.83 12.77 -19.69
CA GLU A 412 28.40 14.15 -19.54
C GLU A 412 27.44 14.30 -18.35
N ILE A 413 27.51 15.45 -17.68
CA ILE A 413 26.52 15.80 -16.65
C ILE A 413 25.26 16.35 -17.32
N ILE A 414 24.13 15.67 -17.13
CA ILE A 414 22.85 16.03 -17.76
C ILE A 414 21.81 16.57 -16.78
N GLY A 415 22.00 16.36 -15.47
CA GLY A 415 21.09 16.88 -14.47
C GLY A 415 21.68 16.92 -13.07
N ILE A 416 20.93 17.46 -12.13
CA ILE A 416 21.21 17.35 -10.70
C ILE A 416 19.93 17.06 -9.94
N ILE A 417 20.03 16.20 -8.93
CA ILE A 417 18.92 15.88 -8.04
C ILE A 417 19.31 16.26 -6.64
N THR A 418 18.42 16.96 -5.96
CA THR A 418 18.60 17.37 -4.57
C THR A 418 17.79 16.50 -3.63
N ARG A 419 18.16 16.54 -2.34
CA ARG A 419 17.36 15.94 -1.26
C ARG A 419 15.91 16.44 -1.29
N THR A 420 15.69 17.71 -1.63
CA THR A 420 14.35 18.29 -1.75
C THR A 420 13.57 17.71 -2.91
N ASP A 421 14.20 17.45 -4.05
CA ASP A 421 13.52 16.85 -5.21
C ASP A 421 13.02 15.45 -4.85
N VAL A 422 13.89 14.63 -4.26
CA VAL A 422 13.53 13.29 -3.77
C VAL A 422 12.39 13.34 -2.74
N MET A 423 12.45 14.26 -1.78
CA MET A 423 11.35 14.44 -0.80
C MET A 423 10.05 14.82 -1.51
N ARG A 424 10.07 15.77 -2.45
CA ARG A 424 8.87 16.16 -3.19
C ARG A 424 8.25 15.00 -3.95
N TYR A 425 9.09 14.16 -4.57
CA TYR A 425 8.65 12.94 -5.25
C TYR A 425 7.88 12.01 -4.31
N PHE A 426 8.45 11.66 -3.14
CA PHE A 426 7.80 10.71 -2.22
C PHE A 426 6.55 11.24 -1.52
N TYR A 427 6.44 12.56 -1.37
CA TYR A 427 5.28 13.18 -0.75
C TYR A 427 4.27 13.73 -1.78
N ASN A 428 4.45 13.46 -3.08
CA ASN A 428 3.65 14.05 -4.17
C ASN A 428 3.49 15.58 -4.04
N LEU A 429 4.50 16.25 -3.48
CA LEU A 429 4.47 17.70 -3.31
C LEU A 429 4.78 18.32 -4.67
N VAL A 430 3.74 18.85 -5.32
CA VAL A 430 3.88 19.67 -6.52
C VAL A 430 4.97 20.72 -6.25
N PRO A 431 5.95 20.93 -7.15
CA PRO A 431 6.92 21.98 -6.96
C PRO A 431 6.20 23.31 -6.82
N ASP A 432 6.43 24.02 -5.71
CA ASP A 432 6.10 25.45 -5.60
C ASP A 432 6.85 26.20 -6.71
N LYS A 433 6.20 26.33 -7.88
CA LYS A 433 6.53 27.33 -8.90
C LYS A 433 6.01 28.67 -8.39
N ALA A 434 6.63 29.20 -7.35
CA ALA A 434 6.33 30.52 -6.84
C ALA A 434 7.58 31.15 -6.23
N TYR A 435 8.55 31.51 -7.08
CA TYR A 435 9.40 32.70 -6.91
C TYR A 435 9.98 33.08 -8.29
N THR A 436 9.09 33.48 -9.20
CA THR A 436 9.41 34.46 -10.24
C THR A 436 8.53 35.66 -9.94
N ASN A 437 9.06 36.59 -9.14
CA ASN A 437 8.78 38.03 -9.12
C ASN A 437 9.37 38.62 -7.82
N GLY A 438 10.28 39.58 -7.99
CA GLY A 438 11.02 40.27 -6.94
C GLY A 438 12.35 40.75 -7.50
#